data_AF-A0A7W9M1D9-F1
#
_entry.id   AF-A0A7W9M1D9-F1
#
_cell.length_a   1.000
_cell.length_b   1.000
_cell.length_c   1.000
_cell.angle_alpha   90.00
_cell.angle_beta   90.00
_cell.angle_gamma   90.00
#
_symmetry.space_group_name_H-M   'P 1'
#
loop_
_entity.id
_entity.type
_entity.pdbx_description
1 polymer ?
#
loop_
_entity_poly.entity_id
_entity_poly.type
_entity_poly.pdbx_seq_one_letter_code
_entity_poly.pdbx_strand_id
1 'polypeptide(L)'
;MRVAGTNNVVFAALRDRLRSDLDAMSDLVQDGDDHTAAVVARSELPGLIAGLLALLSQHTPDANGHCRQCRAGRWWRRAPMPCRALLEFQLARDHALTHRPRHRLSTTRSRTSTTTRFPRCRPHRSGPPDSASTT
;
A
#
# COMPACT_ATOMS: atom_id res chain seq x y z
N MET A 1 14.78 38.13 22.77
CA MET A 1 14.07 36.87 23.14
C MET A 1 14.08 35.92 21.95
N ARG A 2 14.94 34.89 21.97
CA ARG A 2 14.98 33.82 20.95
C ARG A 2 14.94 32.47 21.67
N VAL A 3 13.74 31.89 21.76
CA VAL A 3 13.49 30.47 22.13
C VAL A 3 12.90 29.73 20.91
N ALA A 4 13.27 30.16 19.70
CA ALA A 4 12.80 29.56 18.45
C ALA A 4 13.74 28.44 17.94
N GLY A 5 15.02 28.47 18.32
CA GLY A 5 16.08 27.59 17.78
C GLY A 5 16.26 26.24 18.51
N THR A 6 15.60 26.00 19.63
CA THR A 6 15.60 24.70 20.32
C THR A 6 14.37 23.88 19.94
N ASN A 7 13.21 24.53 19.81
CA ASN A 7 11.96 23.88 19.41
C ASN A 7 12.04 23.27 18.01
N ASN A 8 12.62 23.98 17.04
CA ASN A 8 12.75 23.46 15.67
C ASN A 8 13.65 22.20 15.59
N VAL A 9 14.71 22.11 16.39
CA VAL A 9 15.60 20.93 16.46
C VAL A 9 14.86 19.74 17.06
N VAL A 10 14.12 19.95 18.16
CA VAL A 10 13.31 18.89 18.78
C VAL A 10 12.21 18.39 17.82
N PHE A 11 11.49 19.29 17.16
CA PHE A 11 10.45 18.91 16.20
C PHE A 11 11.03 18.23 14.94
N ALA A 12 12.20 18.64 14.48
CA ALA A 12 12.89 17.96 13.38
C ALA A 12 13.26 16.52 13.77
N ALA A 13 13.89 16.34 14.94
CA ALA A 13 14.26 15.02 15.43
C ALA A 13 13.04 14.11 15.63
N LEU A 14 11.93 14.64 16.17
CA LEU A 14 10.68 13.90 16.32
C LEU A 14 10.11 13.47 14.96
N ARG A 15 10.07 14.39 13.99
CA ARG A 15 9.59 14.11 12.63
C ARG A 15 10.44 13.05 11.94
N ASP A 16 11.76 13.16 12.06
CA ASP A 16 12.69 12.26 11.38
C ASP A 16 12.64 10.87 12.01
N ARG A 17 12.48 10.77 13.34
CA ARG A 17 12.24 9.50 14.02
C ARG A 17 10.93 8.85 13.58
N LEU A 18 9.83 9.60 13.60
CA LEU A 18 8.53 9.09 13.16
C LEU A 18 8.58 8.57 11.73
N ARG A 19 9.25 9.30 10.83
CA ARG A 19 9.41 8.88 9.44
C ARG A 19 10.26 7.63 9.31
N SER A 20 11.38 7.53 10.04
CA SER A 20 12.21 6.34 10.06
C SER A 20 11.44 5.10 10.55
N ASP A 21 10.61 5.26 11.58
CA ASP A 21 9.80 4.15 12.11
C ASP A 21 8.75 3.70 11.07
N LEU A 22 8.11 4.65 10.37
CA LEU A 22 7.15 4.35 9.30
C LEU A 22 7.80 3.70 8.07
N ASP A 23 8.99 4.14 7.67
CA ASP A 23 9.73 3.58 6.55
C ASP A 23 10.15 2.12 6.86
N ALA A 24 10.66 1.86 8.06
CA ALA A 24 11.01 0.50 8.49
C ALA A 24 9.79 -0.45 8.49
N MET A 25 8.63 0.02 8.92
CA MET A 25 7.39 -0.76 8.83
C MET A 25 6.95 -1.01 7.39
N SER A 26 7.08 0.01 6.52
CA SER A 26 6.76 -0.11 5.10
C SER A 26 7.63 -1.17 4.44
N ASP A 27 8.94 -1.18 4.72
CA ASP A 27 9.88 -2.17 4.19
C ASP A 27 9.52 -3.59 4.64
N LEU A 28 9.20 -3.77 5.93
CA LEU A 28 8.76 -5.06 6.46
C LEU A 28 7.48 -5.58 5.81
N VAL A 29 6.52 -4.70 5.51
CA VAL A 29 5.26 -5.08 4.85
C VAL A 29 5.46 -5.36 3.36
N GLN A 30 6.44 -4.73 2.70
CA GLN A 30 6.68 -4.90 1.26
C GLN A 30 7.60 -6.08 0.95
N ASP A 31 8.65 -6.28 1.75
CA ASP A 31 9.74 -7.22 1.46
C ASP A 31 9.81 -8.40 2.45
N GLY A 32 9.13 -8.30 3.60
CA GLY A 32 9.09 -9.37 4.61
C GLY A 32 8.25 -10.57 4.18
N ASP A 33 8.51 -11.72 4.78
CA ASP A 33 7.64 -12.89 4.64
C ASP A 33 6.26 -12.65 5.30
N ASP A 34 5.24 -13.39 4.85
CA ASP A 34 3.85 -13.21 5.31
C ASP A 34 3.69 -13.34 6.83
N HIS A 35 4.51 -14.18 7.49
CA HIS A 35 4.43 -14.36 8.94
C HIS A 35 4.99 -13.14 9.66
N THR A 36 6.19 -12.70 9.29
CA THR A 36 6.84 -11.50 9.81
C THR A 36 5.97 -10.27 9.61
N ALA A 37 5.42 -10.06 8.40
CA ALA A 37 4.52 -8.96 8.11
C ALA A 37 3.27 -8.98 9.00
N ALA A 38 2.68 -10.15 9.23
CA ALA A 38 1.48 -10.29 10.05
C ALA A 38 1.75 -10.09 11.56
N VAL A 39 2.96 -10.42 12.04
CA VAL A 39 3.37 -10.13 13.42
C VAL A 39 3.54 -8.63 13.62
N VAL A 40 4.30 -7.98 12.74
CA VAL A 40 4.55 -6.53 12.77
C VAL A 40 3.26 -5.73 12.62
N ALA A 41 2.38 -6.12 11.68
CA ALA A 41 1.10 -5.46 11.53
C ALA A 41 0.25 -5.52 12.81
N ARG A 42 0.27 -6.64 13.53
CA ARG A 42 -0.50 -6.79 14.78
C ARG A 42 0.08 -6.00 15.95
N SER A 43 1.41 -5.83 16.01
CA SER A 43 2.04 -5.01 17.06
C SER A 43 1.91 -3.51 16.79
N GLU A 44 2.10 -3.08 15.54
CA GLU A 44 2.24 -1.66 15.20
C GLU A 44 0.93 -0.97 14.78
N LEU A 45 0.06 -1.65 14.04
CA LEU A 45 -1.17 -1.02 13.53
C LEU A 45 -2.07 -0.45 14.64
N PRO A 46 -2.26 -1.10 15.80
CA PRO A 46 -3.08 -0.53 16.86
C PRO A 46 -2.57 0.84 17.32
N GLY A 47 -1.25 1.00 17.45
CA GLY A 47 -0.62 2.26 17.83
C GLY A 47 -0.79 3.34 16.75
N LEU A 48 -0.57 2.99 15.48
CA LEU A 48 -0.76 3.91 14.36
C LEU A 48 -2.22 4.37 14.23
N ILE A 49 -3.17 3.45 14.38
CA ILE A 49 -4.60 3.76 14.33
C ILE A 49 -4.96 4.68 15.50
N ALA A 50 -4.51 4.37 16.71
CA ALA A 50 -4.78 5.21 17.89
C ALA A 50 -4.21 6.62 17.72
N GLY A 51 -2.97 6.75 17.25
CA GLY A 51 -2.32 8.04 16.99
C GLY A 51 -3.04 8.85 15.89
N LEU A 52 -3.41 8.20 14.78
CA LEU A 52 -4.17 8.84 13.71
C LEU A 52 -5.56 9.30 14.19
N LEU A 53 -6.29 8.45 14.91
CA LEU A 53 -7.59 8.81 15.47
C LEU A 53 -7.47 9.97 16.46
N ALA A 54 -6.43 9.98 17.31
CA ALA A 54 -6.16 11.09 18.22
C ALA A 54 -5.87 12.40 17.47
N LEU A 55 -5.10 12.35 16.37
CA LEU A 55 -4.85 13.53 15.51
C LEU A 55 -6.15 14.00 14.84
N LEU A 56 -6.92 13.10 14.24
CA LEU A 56 -8.15 13.43 13.55
C LEU A 56 -9.26 13.91 14.49
N SER A 57 -9.27 13.46 15.76
CA SER A 57 -10.23 13.92 16.77
C SER A 57 -10.13 15.42 17.06
N GLN A 58 -8.96 16.02 16.81
CA GLN A 58 -8.76 17.47 16.92
C GLN A 58 -9.46 18.24 15.78
N HIS A 59 -9.93 17.52 14.76
CA HIS A 59 -10.56 18.04 13.56
C HIS A 59 -12.01 17.57 13.43
N THR A 60 -12.93 18.29 14.07
CA THR A 60 -14.38 18.11 13.90
C THR A 60 -14.96 19.15 12.94
N PRO A 61 -15.08 18.83 11.63
CA PRO A 61 -15.79 19.69 10.69
C PRO A 61 -17.30 19.74 10.98
N ASP A 62 -17.93 20.87 10.65
CA ASP A 62 -19.39 21.00 10.67
C ASP A 62 -20.05 20.32 9.44
N ALA A 63 -21.37 20.40 9.34
CA ALA A 63 -22.14 19.83 8.22
C ALA A 63 -21.71 20.35 6.83
N ASN A 64 -21.05 21.52 6.77
CA ASN A 64 -20.53 22.09 5.53
C ASN A 64 -19.04 21.76 5.32
N GLY A 65 -18.45 20.89 6.15
CA GLY A 65 -17.05 20.50 6.06
C GLY A 65 -16.08 21.49 6.70
N HIS A 66 -16.54 22.55 7.38
CA HIS A 66 -15.65 23.57 7.92
C HIS A 66 -15.10 23.21 9.29
N CYS A 67 -13.77 23.26 9.46
CA CYS A 67 -13.11 22.89 10.71
C CYS A 67 -12.56 24.11 11.45
N ARG A 68 -12.94 24.28 12.73
CA ARG A 68 -12.47 25.41 13.57
C ARG A 68 -10.96 25.36 13.84
N GLN A 69 -10.38 24.16 13.95
CA GLN A 69 -8.94 23.96 14.15
C GLN A 69 -8.11 24.40 12.94
N CYS A 70 -8.68 24.28 11.73
CA CYS A 70 -8.02 24.72 10.49
C CYS A 70 -8.17 26.22 10.22
N ARG A 71 -9.03 26.94 10.94
CA ARG A 71 -9.21 28.39 10.76
C ARG A 71 -8.06 29.15 11.42
N ALA A 72 -7.12 29.63 10.61
CA ALA A 72 -6.06 30.54 11.06
C ALA A 72 -6.54 32.01 11.10
N GLY A 73 -5.93 32.84 11.96
CA GLY A 73 -6.16 34.30 12.00
C GLY A 73 -7.04 34.81 13.16
N ARG A 74 -7.35 36.11 13.17
CA ARG A 74 -8.18 36.76 14.20
C ARG A 74 -9.67 36.47 13.99
N TRP A 75 -10.47 36.31 15.04
CA TRP A 75 -11.86 35.84 14.97
C TRP A 75 -12.74 36.61 13.96
N TRP A 76 -12.44 37.89 13.72
CA TRP A 76 -13.23 38.79 12.88
C TRP A 76 -12.84 38.79 11.39
N ARG A 77 -11.79 38.06 11.00
CA ARG A 77 -11.40 37.86 9.59
C ARG A 77 -11.28 36.39 9.20
N ARG A 78 -11.93 35.48 9.95
CA ARG A 78 -11.89 34.04 9.64
C ARG A 78 -12.97 33.70 8.62
N ALA A 79 -12.55 33.45 7.38
CA ALA A 79 -13.41 32.76 6.42
C ALA A 79 -13.64 31.31 6.89
N PRO A 80 -14.83 30.73 6.68
CA PRO A 80 -15.03 29.30 6.84
C PRO A 80 -14.09 28.56 5.86
N MET A 81 -13.38 27.55 6.35
CA MET A 81 -12.35 26.84 5.57
C MET A 81 -12.61 25.33 5.69
N PRO A 82 -12.51 24.58 4.58
CA PRO A 82 -12.64 23.13 4.62
C PRO A 82 -11.58 22.52 5.55
N CYS A 83 -11.87 21.36 6.13
CA CYS A 83 -10.92 20.68 6.99
C CYS A 83 -9.69 20.17 6.22
N ARG A 84 -8.60 20.96 6.24
CA ARG A 84 -7.37 20.61 5.52
C ARG A 84 -6.80 19.27 5.96
N ALA A 85 -6.74 18.98 7.26
CA ALA A 85 -6.17 17.72 7.73
C ALA A 85 -6.90 16.48 7.17
N LEU A 86 -8.24 16.51 7.15
CA LEU A 86 -9.03 15.41 6.61
C LEU A 86 -8.92 15.32 5.08
N LEU A 87 -8.94 16.47 4.39
CA LEU A 87 -8.81 16.52 2.94
C LEU A 87 -7.45 15.99 2.48
N GLU A 88 -6.36 16.50 3.05
CA GLU A 88 -5.00 16.09 2.71
C GLU A 88 -4.77 14.61 3.03
N PHE A 89 -5.30 14.12 4.15
CA PHE A 89 -5.24 12.68 4.47
C PHE A 89 -5.93 11.82 3.41
N GLN A 90 -7.15 12.17 2.99
CA GLN A 90 -7.87 11.41 1.97
C GLN A 90 -7.13 11.45 0.63
N LEU A 91 -6.65 12.62 0.19
CA LEU A 91 -5.88 12.76 -1.04
C LEU A 91 -4.60 11.91 -1.02
N ALA A 92 -3.84 11.96 0.08
CA ALA A 92 -2.61 11.19 0.23
C ALA A 92 -2.89 9.67 0.26
N ARG A 93 -3.95 9.26 0.95
CA ARG A 93 -4.39 7.86 1.00
C ARG A 93 -4.82 7.35 -0.36
N ASP A 94 -5.66 8.10 -1.07
CA ASP A 94 -6.13 7.75 -2.40
C ASP A 94 -4.95 7.63 -3.37
N HIS A 95 -4.02 8.59 -3.33
CA HIS A 95 -2.77 8.53 -4.11
C HIS A 95 -1.94 7.28 -3.78
N ALA A 96 -1.78 6.91 -2.51
CA ALA A 96 -1.06 5.70 -2.12
C ALA A 96 -1.74 4.42 -2.63
N LEU A 97 -3.08 4.39 -2.68
CA LEU A 97 -3.84 3.23 -3.17
C LEU A 97 -3.87 3.15 -4.70
N THR A 98 -3.90 4.28 -5.41
CA THR A 98 -3.88 4.31 -6.88
C THR A 98 -2.50 4.00 -7.44
N HIS A 99 -1.42 4.41 -6.76
CA HIS A 99 -0.03 4.16 -7.17
C HIS A 99 0.59 2.89 -6.60
N ARG A 100 -0.19 2.00 -5.96
CA ARG A 100 0.33 0.70 -5.55
C ARG A 100 0.80 -0.11 -6.77
N PRO A 101 2.06 -0.56 -6.82
CA PRO A 101 2.54 -1.37 -7.92
C PRO A 101 1.72 -2.68 -7.98
N ARG A 102 1.04 -2.90 -9.10
CA ARG A 102 0.19 -4.10 -9.35
C ARG A 102 0.97 -5.41 -9.45
N HIS A 103 2.26 -5.42 -9.16
CA HIS A 103 3.16 -6.53 -9.45
C HIS A 103 3.43 -7.40 -8.21
N ARG A 104 2.42 -8.19 -7.80
CA ARG A 104 2.61 -9.53 -7.17
C ARG A 104 1.34 -10.30 -6.81
N LEU A 105 0.17 -9.93 -7.33
CA LEU A 105 -1.02 -10.79 -7.25
C LEU A 105 -1.00 -11.95 -8.28
N SER A 106 0.15 -12.20 -8.93
CA SER A 106 0.33 -13.23 -9.96
C SER A 106 1.51 -14.14 -9.67
N THR A 107 1.60 -14.79 -8.50
CA THR A 107 2.54 -15.90 -8.31
C THR A 107 2.08 -16.90 -7.25
N THR A 108 0.95 -17.56 -7.46
CA THR A 108 0.71 -18.92 -6.93
C THR A 108 -0.35 -19.63 -7.77
N ARG A 109 -0.09 -19.81 -9.08
CA ARG A 109 -0.66 -20.97 -9.78
C ARG A 109 0.38 -22.08 -9.70
N SER A 110 0.17 -22.95 -8.72
CA SER A 110 0.96 -24.14 -8.41
C SER A 110 1.35 -24.88 -9.68
N ARG A 111 2.65 -24.88 -9.97
CA ARG A 111 3.29 -25.73 -10.97
C ARG A 111 3.36 -27.13 -10.37
N THR A 112 2.29 -27.92 -10.53
CA THR A 112 2.32 -29.35 -10.22
C THR A 112 3.22 -30.04 -11.24
N SER A 113 4.45 -30.32 -10.84
CA SER A 113 5.39 -31.18 -11.54
C SER A 113 4.83 -32.60 -11.60
N THR A 114 4.07 -32.93 -12.65
CA THR A 114 3.81 -34.33 -13.00
C THR A 114 4.90 -34.79 -13.96
N THR A 115 5.96 -35.34 -13.39
CA THR A 115 6.91 -36.18 -14.11
C THR A 115 6.20 -37.49 -14.46
N THR A 116 5.67 -37.60 -15.68
CA THR A 116 5.44 -38.92 -16.28
C THR A 116 5.87 -38.90 -17.74
N ARG A 117 7.07 -39.44 -17.91
CA ARG A 117 7.73 -39.96 -19.11
C ARG A 117 6.73 -40.59 -20.09
N PHE A 118 6.50 -39.95 -21.25
CA PHE A 118 5.90 -40.61 -22.41
C PHE A 118 6.98 -40.98 -23.44
N PRO A 119 7.06 -42.24 -23.87
CA PRO A 119 8.05 -42.69 -24.83
C PRO A 119 7.72 -42.18 -26.24
N ARG A 120 8.78 -41.81 -26.97
CA ARG A 120 8.75 -41.47 -28.39
C ARG A 120 8.26 -42.67 -29.21
N CYS A 121 7.15 -42.53 -29.92
CA CYS A 121 6.81 -43.43 -31.03
C CYS A 121 7.37 -42.87 -32.35
N ARG A 122 8.09 -43.75 -33.03
CA ARG A 122 8.85 -43.63 -34.29
C ARG A 122 7.89 -43.39 -35.48
N PRO A 123 8.26 -42.59 -36.50
CA PRO A 123 7.53 -42.62 -37.77
C PRO A 123 7.91 -43.89 -38.54
N HIS A 124 6.91 -44.68 -38.94
CA HIS A 124 7.10 -45.84 -39.83
C HIS A 124 6.94 -45.38 -41.29
N ARG A 125 7.90 -45.76 -42.13
CA ARG A 125 7.95 -45.44 -43.56
C ARG A 125 7.60 -46.70 -44.39
N SER A 126 6.70 -46.49 -45.36
CA SER A 126 6.61 -47.07 -46.72
C SER A 126 6.31 -48.56 -47.03
N GLY A 127 5.26 -48.75 -47.86
CA GLY A 127 5.19 -49.63 -49.06
C GLY A 127 4.04 -50.66 -49.06
N PRO A 128 3.54 -51.18 -50.22
CA PRO A 128 3.53 -50.72 -51.64
C PRO A 128 2.07 -50.61 -52.21
N PRO A 129 1.86 -50.31 -53.52
CA PRO A 129 0.53 -50.31 -54.13
C PRO A 129 0.21 -51.65 -54.79
N ASP A 130 -0.98 -52.20 -54.53
CA ASP A 130 -1.53 -53.31 -55.30
C ASP A 130 -2.83 -52.89 -56.00
N SER A 131 -2.83 -53.15 -57.30
CA SER A 131 -3.87 -52.94 -58.29
C SER A 131 -5.06 -53.88 -58.10
N ALA A 132 -6.30 -53.42 -58.34
CA ALA A 132 -7.35 -54.19 -59.03
C ALA A 132 -8.61 -53.36 -59.35
N SER A 133 -8.80 -53.15 -60.66
CA SER A 133 -10.00 -53.10 -61.51
C SER A 133 -11.43 -53.17 -60.92
N THR A 134 -12.28 -52.22 -61.30
CA THR A 134 -13.69 -52.34 -61.79
C THR A 134 -14.12 -50.90 -62.18
N THR A 135 -14.81 -50.54 -63.26
CA THR A 135 -15.65 -51.16 -64.31
C THR A 135 -15.56 -50.26 -65.54
#